data_AF-A0A6C0I2U8-F1
#
_entry.id   AF-A0A6C0I2U8-F1
#
_cell.length_a   1.000
_cell.length_b   1.000
_cell.length_c   1.000
_cell.angle_alpha   90.00
_cell.angle_beta   90.00
_cell.angle_gamma   90.00
#
_symmetry.space_group_name_H-M   'P 1'
#
loop_
_entity.id
_entity.type
_entity.pdbx_description
1 polymer ?
#
loop_
_entity_poly.entity_id
_entity_poly.type
_entity_poly.pdbx_seq_one_letter_code
_entity_poly.pdbx_strand_id
1 'polypeptide(L)'
;MSAVCPPHNDIDNMVQVKAILERISKENQQQEYTSILIKVNHYIETRCNHYIVTDTIDIDPDRSQAIHYCEICFKTFAENKQP
;
A
#
# COMPACT_ATOMS: atom_id res chain seq x y z
N MET A 1 -27.21 7.30 -4.61
CA MET A 1 -26.61 7.40 -3.26
C MET A 1 -25.23 6.81 -3.39
N SER A 2 -24.20 7.63 -3.61
CA SER A 2 -22.82 7.14 -3.75
C SER A 2 -22.12 7.31 -2.40
N ALA A 3 -21.63 6.21 -1.84
CA ALA A 3 -20.99 6.17 -0.54
C ALA A 3 -19.76 7.11 -0.53
N VAL A 4 -19.82 8.15 0.29
CA VAL A 4 -18.65 8.97 0.60
C VAL A 4 -17.92 8.23 1.71
N CYS A 5 -16.81 7.57 1.39
CA CYS A 5 -15.91 7.02 2.42
C CYS A 5 -15.35 8.18 3.26
N PRO A 6 -15.32 8.06 4.60
CA PRO A 6 -14.82 9.13 5.46
C PRO A 6 -13.31 9.35 5.23
N PRO A 7 -12.81 10.59 5.38
CA PRO A 7 -11.41 10.90 5.12
C PRO A 7 -10.52 10.24 6.17
N HIS A 8 -9.68 9.29 5.75
CA HIS A 8 -8.55 8.82 6.56
C HIS A 8 -7.37 9.78 6.37
N ASN A 9 -7.56 11.05 6.75
CA ASN A 9 -6.66 12.15 6.39
C ASN A 9 -5.19 11.85 6.76
N ASP A 10 -4.93 11.24 7.91
CA ASP A 10 -3.56 10.85 8.31
C ASP A 10 -3.02 9.66 7.51
N ILE A 11 -3.81 8.61 7.26
CA ILE A 11 -3.40 7.47 6.42
C ILE A 11 -3.12 7.94 4.99
N ASP A 12 -4.00 8.74 4.39
CA ASP A 12 -3.84 9.26 3.03
C ASP A 12 -2.54 10.07 2.94
N ASN A 13 -2.27 10.93 3.93
CA ASN A 13 -1.01 11.66 4.02
C ASN A 13 0.19 10.72 4.16
N MET A 14 0.10 9.67 4.99
CA MET A 14 1.20 8.71 5.17
C MET A 14 1.45 7.87 3.91
N VAL A 15 0.40 7.49 3.18
CA VAL A 15 0.49 6.81 1.88
C VAL A 15 1.18 7.71 0.87
N GLN A 16 0.84 9.00 0.83
CA GLN A 16 1.53 9.98 -0.03
C GLN A 16 3.00 10.16 0.36
N VAL A 17 3.29 10.28 1.66
CA VAL A 17 4.67 10.36 2.18
C VAL A 17 5.46 9.12 1.79
N LYS A 18 4.89 7.93 1.96
CA LYS A 18 5.50 6.66 1.54
C LYS A 18 5.83 6.68 0.05
N ALA A 19 4.88 7.06 -0.80
CA ALA A 19 5.07 7.12 -2.26
C ALA A 19 6.16 8.13 -2.67
N ILE A 20 6.38 9.20 -1.90
CA ILE A 20 7.50 10.13 -2.10
C ILE A 20 8.81 9.49 -1.66
N LEU A 21 8.83 8.84 -0.48
CA LEU A 21 10.02 8.24 0.09
C LEU A 21 10.54 7.02 -0.71
N GLU A 22 9.65 6.29 -1.38
CA GLU A 22 10.01 5.13 -2.20
C GLU A 22 10.62 5.51 -3.56
N ARG A 23 10.68 6.80 -3.92
CA ARG A 23 11.31 7.27 -5.17
C ARG A 23 12.83 7.17 -5.16
N ILE A 24 13.46 7.14 -3.98
CA ILE A 24 14.90 6.98 -3.85
C ILE A 24 15.21 5.49 -3.73
N SER A 25 16.08 4.99 -4.61
CA SER A 25 16.49 3.58 -4.58
C SER A 25 17.22 3.26 -3.28
N LYS A 26 17.08 2.02 -2.79
CA LYS A 26 17.59 1.60 -1.47
C LYS A 26 19.10 1.81 -1.31
N GLU A 27 19.85 1.67 -2.39
CA GLU A 27 21.31 1.84 -2.42
C GLU A 27 21.74 3.28 -2.16
N ASN A 28 20.83 4.24 -2.40
CA ASN A 28 21.07 5.67 -2.23
C ASN A 28 20.44 6.23 -0.94
N GLN A 29 19.85 5.38 -0.09
CA GLN A 29 19.23 5.82 1.15
C GLN A 29 20.24 5.84 2.29
N GLN A 30 20.33 6.97 2.99
CA GLN A 30 21.04 7.05 4.26
C GLN A 30 20.24 6.37 5.37
N GLN A 31 20.92 5.94 6.44
CA GLN A 31 20.31 5.20 7.55
C GLN A 31 19.09 5.91 8.17
N GLU A 32 19.17 7.24 8.34
CA GLU A 32 18.06 8.03 8.88
C GLU A 32 16.85 8.02 7.95
N TYR A 33 17.08 8.16 6.64
CA TYR A 33 16.04 8.10 5.62
C TYR A 33 15.31 6.76 5.63
N THR A 34 16.07 5.65 5.65
CA THR A 34 15.51 4.30 5.76
C THR A 34 14.70 4.14 7.05
N SER A 35 15.16 4.74 8.16
CA SER A 35 14.43 4.70 9.43
C SER A 35 13.08 5.43 9.35
N ILE A 36 13.01 6.57 8.65
CA ILE A 36 11.75 7.28 8.40
C ILE A 36 10.80 6.42 7.57
N LEU A 37 11.29 5.84 6.46
CA LEU A 37 10.47 4.97 5.60
C LEU A 37 9.93 3.75 6.36
N ILE A 38 10.73 3.15 7.25
CA ILE A 38 10.28 2.05 8.11
C ILE A 38 9.15 2.51 9.04
N LYS A 39 9.29 3.68 9.67
CA LYS A 39 8.27 4.22 10.59
C LYS A 39 6.96 4.56 9.87
N VAL A 40 7.04 5.14 8.67
CA VAL A 40 5.87 5.42 7.84
C VAL A 40 5.15 4.12 7.46
N ASN A 41 5.89 3.11 7.00
CA ASN A 41 5.32 1.80 6.69
C ASN A 41 4.65 1.15 7.92
N HIS A 42 5.31 1.19 9.07
CA HIS A 42 4.76 0.66 10.31
C HIS A 42 3.47 1.39 10.75
N TYR A 43 3.43 2.71 10.62
CA TYR A 43 2.23 3.49 10.92
C TYR A 43 1.07 3.05 10.03
N ILE A 44 1.28 2.98 8.72
CA ILE A 44 0.24 2.56 7.76
C ILE A 44 -0.23 1.14 8.08
N GLU A 45 0.69 0.21 8.32
CA GLU A 45 0.35 -1.19 8.63
C GLU A 45 -0.51 -1.34 9.89
N THR A 46 -0.22 -0.56 10.92
CA THR A 46 -0.89 -0.69 12.22
C THR A 46 -2.17 0.13 12.35
N ARG A 47 -2.38 1.12 11.46
CA ARG A 47 -3.48 2.08 11.54
C ARG A 47 -4.44 2.02 10.37
N CYS A 48 -4.02 1.52 9.22
CA CYS A 48 -4.92 1.31 8.09
C CYS A 48 -5.88 0.17 8.41
N ASN A 49 -7.18 0.47 8.42
CA ASN A 49 -8.20 -0.57 8.46
C ASN A 49 -8.34 -1.16 7.06
N HIS A 50 -7.44 -2.09 6.71
CA HIS A 50 -7.27 -2.57 5.35
C HIS A 50 -8.58 -3.01 4.69
N TYR A 51 -9.05 -2.21 3.73
CA TYR A 51 -10.16 -2.58 2.84
C TYR A 51 -9.61 -3.37 1.65
N ILE A 52 -9.56 -4.69 1.81
CA ILE A 52 -9.00 -5.61 0.81
C ILE A 52 -10.03 -5.87 -0.29
N VAL A 53 -9.64 -5.63 -1.53
CA VAL A 53 -10.42 -5.96 -2.72
C VAL A 53 -9.63 -6.90 -3.62
N THR A 54 -10.35 -7.63 -4.47
CA THR A 54 -9.79 -8.49 -5.50
C THR A 54 -9.95 -7.80 -6.85
N ASP A 55 -8.88 -7.74 -7.61
CA ASP A 55 -8.88 -7.21 -8.97
C ASP A 55 -8.15 -8.19 -9.91
N THR A 56 -8.42 -8.08 -11.21
CA THR A 56 -7.78 -8.92 -12.22
C THR A 56 -6.89 -8.04 -13.09
N ILE A 57 -5.58 -8.25 -13.03
CA ILE A 57 -4.62 -7.53 -13.87
C ILE A 57 -4.18 -8.39 -15.05
N ASP A 58 -4.06 -7.77 -16.21
CA ASP A 58 -3.47 -8.42 -17.39
C ASP A 58 -1.95 -8.50 -17.22
N ILE A 59 -1.39 -9.71 -17.32
CA ILE A 59 0.07 -9.92 -17.33
C ILE A 59 0.59 -9.85 -18.77
N ASP A 60 -0.18 -10.41 -19.71
CA ASP A 60 0.08 -10.41 -21.15
C ASP A 60 -1.25 -10.64 -21.90
N PRO A 61 -1.29 -10.55 -23.25
CA PRO A 61 -2.54 -10.58 -24.01
C PRO A 61 -3.44 -11.80 -23.77
N ASP A 62 -2.85 -12.92 -23.32
CA ASP A 62 -3.57 -14.19 -23.15
C ASP A 62 -3.70 -14.59 -21.67
N ARG A 63 -3.08 -13.86 -20.74
CA ARG A 63 -3.02 -14.22 -19.31
C ARG A 63 -3.33 -13.04 -18.41
N SER A 64 -4.24 -13.28 -17.48
CA SER A 64 -4.52 -12.38 -16.37
C SER A 64 -4.28 -13.06 -15.03
N GLN A 65 -4.08 -12.25 -13.99
CA GLN A 65 -3.88 -12.71 -12.62
C GLN A 65 -4.79 -11.93 -11.67
N ALA A 66 -5.46 -12.67 -10.80
CA ALA A 66 -6.13 -12.08 -9.65
C ALA A 66 -5.08 -11.57 -8.65
N ILE A 67 -5.23 -10.32 -8.23
CA ILE A 67 -4.46 -9.69 -7.16
C ILE A 67 -5.41 -9.27 -6.04
N HIS A 68 -4.91 -9.35 -4.81
CA HIS A 68 -5.62 -8.85 -3.63
C HIS A 68 -4.84 -7.68 -3.07
N TYR A 69 -5.49 -6.53 -2.92
CA TYR A 69 -4.83 -5.35 -2.37
C TYR A 69 -5.79 -4.49 -1.55
N CYS A 70 -5.22 -3.68 -0.66
CA CYS A 70 -6.01 -2.69 0.06
C CYS A 70 -6.25 -1.45 -0.81
N GLU A 71 -7.50 -1.04 -1.05
CA GLU A 71 -7.81 0.18 -1.83
C GLU A 71 -7.32 1.47 -1.16
N ILE A 72 -7.08 1.45 0.16
CA ILE A 72 -6.67 2.63 0.93
C ILE A 72 -5.16 2.83 0.85
N CYS A 73 -4.37 1.78 1.12
CA CYS A 73 -2.91 1.90 1.23
C CYS A 73 -2.13 1.16 0.14
N PHE A 74 -2.83 0.52 -0.81
CA PHE A 74 -2.27 -0.20 -1.95
C PHE A 74 -1.31 -1.34 -1.61
N LYS A 75 -1.32 -1.80 -0.35
CA LYS A 75 -0.58 -3.00 0.04
C LYS A 75 -1.21 -4.21 -0.65
N THR A 76 -0.39 -5.00 -1.34
CA THR A 76 -0.80 -6.29 -1.90
C THR A 76 -0.71 -7.39 -0.86
N PHE A 77 -1.62 -8.36 -0.95
CA PHE A 77 -1.67 -9.53 -0.09
C PHE A 77 -1.47 -10.75 -0.97
N ALA A 78 -0.42 -11.52 -0.71
CA ALA A 78 -0.19 -12.77 -1.42
C ALA A 78 -1.27 -13.78 -1.01
N GLU A 79 -1.76 -14.59 -1.95
CA GLU A 79 -2.65 -15.72 -1.65
C GLU A 79 -1.89 -16.81 -0.90
N ASN A 80 -1.69 -16.64 0.41
CA ASN A 80 -1.21 -17.70 1.29
C ASN A 80 -1.82 -17.55 2.68
N LYS A 81 -2.98 -18.23 2.82
CA LYS A 81 -3.67 -18.69 4.02
C LYS A 81 -4.04 -17.63 5.08
N GLN A 82 -5.35 -17.45 5.23
CA GLN A 82 -5.98 -16.90 6.44
C GLN A 82 -5.32 -17.47 7.72
N PRO A 83 -5.20 -16.66 8.79
CA PRO A 83 -4.88 -17.17 10.12
C PRO A 83 -5.92 -18.21 10.60
#